data_AF-A0A7C6I1I5-F1
#
_entry.id   AF-A0A7C6I1I5-F1
#
_cell.length_a   1.000
_cell.length_b   1.000
_cell.length_c   1.000
_cell.angle_alpha   90.00
_cell.angle_beta   90.00
_cell.angle_gamma   90.00
#
_symmetry.space_group_name_H-M   'P 1'
#
loop_
_entity.id
_entity.type
_entity.pdbx_description
1 polymer ?
#
loop_
_entity_poly.entity_id
_entity_poly.type
_entity_poly.pdbx_seq_one_letter_code
_entity_poly.pdbx_strand_id
1 'polypeptide(L)'
;MNQEIESSKLLNFIISPKGILTSIIGLATLLTLIITISAYIVNLNSKKEIPLSSPHLILDGQIVKWGMVKSAEEYIIYVNDEEFDITPVNSIFIGDFEQGTYIIEVASKKGDEISPKSDKLQVTIK
;
A
#
# COMPACT_ATOMS: atom_id res chain seq x y z
N MET A 1 -27.07 -53.83 -16.26
CA MET A 1 -26.95 -53.93 -17.73
C MET A 1 -27.09 -52.59 -18.45
N ASN A 2 -27.93 -51.64 -18.00
CA ASN A 2 -28.08 -50.34 -18.70
C ASN A 2 -26.93 -49.32 -18.49
N GLN A 3 -26.29 -49.29 -17.31
CA GLN A 3 -25.23 -48.29 -17.05
C GLN A 3 -23.92 -48.56 -17.81
N GLU A 4 -23.64 -49.82 -18.14
CA GLU A 4 -22.44 -50.22 -18.89
C GLU A 4 -22.54 -49.82 -20.38
N ILE A 5 -23.77 -49.78 -20.91
CA ILE A 5 -24.06 -49.33 -22.27
C ILE A 5 -23.92 -47.80 -22.39
N GLU A 6 -24.31 -47.04 -21.36
CA GLU A 6 -24.17 -45.58 -21.37
C GLU A 6 -22.70 -45.16 -21.21
N SER A 7 -21.93 -45.81 -20.34
CA SER A 7 -20.49 -45.56 -20.17
C SER A 7 -19.69 -45.85 -21.44
N SER A 8 -20.01 -46.94 -22.16
CA SER A 8 -19.33 -47.29 -23.42
C SER A 8 -19.65 -46.35 -24.58
N LYS A 9 -20.89 -45.82 -24.66
CA LYS A 9 -21.25 -44.77 -25.64
C LYS A 9 -20.52 -43.46 -25.38
N LEU A 10 -20.42 -43.04 -24.11
CA LEU A 10 -19.67 -41.84 -23.74
C LEU A 10 -18.19 -41.98 -24.05
N LEU A 11 -17.59 -43.14 -23.76
CA LEU A 11 -16.19 -43.43 -24.08
C LEU A 11 -15.93 -43.36 -25.59
N ASN A 12 -16.80 -43.99 -26.39
CA ASN A 12 -16.70 -44.00 -27.86
C ASN A 12 -16.90 -42.60 -28.48
N PHE A 13 -17.75 -41.79 -27.88
CA PHE A 13 -17.91 -40.38 -28.27
C PHE A 13 -16.62 -39.61 -27.98
N ILE A 14 -16.06 -39.74 -26.76
CA ILE A 14 -14.84 -39.04 -26.32
C ILE A 14 -13.62 -39.37 -27.19
N ILE A 15 -13.45 -40.64 -27.62
CA ILE A 15 -12.30 -41.06 -28.44
C ILE A 15 -12.50 -40.85 -29.95
N SER A 16 -13.69 -40.43 -30.40
CA SER A 16 -13.91 -40.08 -31.81
C SER A 16 -13.22 -38.75 -32.14
N PRO A 17 -12.69 -38.54 -33.36
CA PRO A 17 -12.02 -37.29 -33.72
C PRO A 17 -12.86 -36.04 -33.43
N LYS A 18 -14.18 -36.11 -33.67
CA LYS A 18 -15.13 -35.03 -33.38
C LYS A 18 -15.34 -34.83 -31.87
N GLY A 19 -15.38 -35.88 -31.07
CA GLY A 19 -15.51 -35.80 -29.61
C GLY A 19 -14.25 -35.36 -28.89
N ILE A 20 -13.07 -35.67 -29.44
CA ILE A 20 -11.78 -35.15 -28.96
C ILE A 20 -11.73 -33.62 -29.17
N LEU A 21 -12.12 -33.14 -30.35
CA LEU A 21 -12.18 -31.70 -30.67
C LEU A 21 -13.14 -30.92 -29.76
N THR A 22 -14.36 -31.43 -29.54
CA THR A 22 -15.34 -30.78 -28.66
C THR A 22 -14.89 -30.79 -27.19
N SER A 23 -14.23 -31.87 -26.74
CA SER A 23 -13.64 -31.95 -25.40
C SER A 23 -12.50 -30.95 -25.21
N ILE A 24 -11.60 -30.82 -26.19
CA ILE A 24 -10.49 -29.86 -26.16
C ILE A 24 -11.01 -28.41 -26.14
N ILE A 25 -12.02 -28.09 -26.96
CA ILE A 25 -12.65 -26.75 -26.98
C ILE A 25 -13.32 -26.46 -25.63
N GLY A 26 -14.04 -27.43 -25.06
CA GLY A 26 -14.65 -27.29 -23.74
C GLY A 26 -13.61 -26.99 -22.65
N LEU A 27 -12.49 -27.72 -22.63
CA LEU A 27 -11.40 -27.49 -21.70
C LEU A 27 -10.74 -26.12 -21.91
N ALA A 28 -10.52 -25.70 -23.15
CA ALA A 28 -9.96 -24.38 -23.46
C ALA A 28 -10.88 -23.25 -22.96
N THR A 29 -12.20 -23.36 -23.15
CA THR A 29 -13.16 -22.36 -22.66
C THR A 29 -13.18 -22.27 -21.13
N LEU A 30 -13.08 -23.41 -20.43
CA LEU A 30 -13.01 -23.45 -18.98
C LEU A 30 -11.73 -22.79 -18.45
N LEU A 31 -10.58 -23.07 -19.08
CA LEU A 31 -9.31 -22.44 -18.72
C LEU A 31 -9.34 -20.92 -18.91
N THR A 32 -9.90 -20.42 -20.02
CA THR A 32 -10.04 -18.98 -20.24
C THR A 32 -10.94 -18.32 -19.19
N LEU A 33 -12.01 -18.99 -18.77
CA LEU A 33 -12.91 -18.50 -17.73
C LEU A 33 -12.20 -18.42 -16.37
N ILE A 34 -11.44 -19.45 -16.00
CA ILE A 34 -10.67 -19.47 -14.75
C ILE A 34 -9.65 -18.33 -14.73
N ILE A 35 -8.88 -18.16 -15.80
CA ILE A 35 -7.87 -17.08 -15.90
C ILE A 35 -8.55 -15.70 -15.78
N THR A 36 -9.69 -15.50 -16.44
CA THR A 36 -10.43 -14.23 -16.39
C THR A 36 -10.97 -13.94 -14.99
N ILE A 37 -11.51 -14.96 -14.30
CA ILE A 37 -11.98 -14.83 -12.91
C ILE A 37 -10.80 -14.53 -11.99
N SER A 38 -9.67 -15.22 -12.12
CA SER A 38 -8.47 -14.96 -11.33
C SER A 38 -7.93 -13.55 -11.55
N ALA A 39 -7.85 -13.08 -12.80
CA ALA A 39 -7.45 -11.71 -13.12
C ALA A 39 -8.41 -10.67 -12.52
N TYR A 40 -9.71 -10.95 -12.55
CA TYR A 40 -10.73 -10.08 -11.95
C TYR A 40 -10.60 -10.02 -10.42
N ILE A 41 -10.37 -11.16 -9.74
CA ILE A 41 -10.14 -11.21 -8.28
C ILE A 41 -8.88 -10.42 -7.90
N VAL A 42 -7.78 -10.55 -8.66
CA VAL A 42 -6.55 -9.79 -8.43
C VAL A 42 -6.78 -8.29 -8.58
N ASN A 43 -7.54 -7.86 -9.59
CA ASN A 43 -7.87 -6.46 -9.80
C ASN A 43 -8.72 -5.88 -8.66
N LEU A 44 -9.69 -6.64 -8.13
CA LEU A 44 -10.49 -6.20 -6.97
C LEU A 44 -9.66 -5.95 -5.70
N ASN A 45 -8.54 -6.65 -5.54
CA ASN A 45 -7.62 -6.47 -4.42
C ASN A 45 -6.63 -5.32 -4.61
N SER A 46 -6.63 -4.65 -5.77
CA SER A 46 -5.78 -3.49 -6.03
C SER A 46 -6.36 -2.24 -5.38
N LYS A 47 -6.39 -2.20 -4.05
CA LYS A 47 -6.68 -0.98 -3.29
C LYS A 47 -5.54 0.01 -3.55
N LYS A 48 -5.82 1.05 -4.33
CA LYS A 48 -4.85 2.12 -4.58
C LYS A 48 -4.64 2.91 -3.28
N GLU A 49 -3.55 2.63 -2.58
CA GLU A 49 -3.14 3.43 -1.42
C GLU A 49 -2.67 4.81 -1.91
N ILE A 50 -3.17 5.86 -1.27
CA ILE A 50 -2.72 7.23 -1.53
C ILE A 50 -1.50 7.43 -0.63
N PRO A 51 -0.30 7.65 -1.19
CA PRO A 51 0.89 7.81 -0.38
C PRO A 51 0.76 9.02 0.54
N LEU A 52 1.33 8.92 1.74
CA LEU A 52 1.38 10.05 2.68
C LEU A 52 2.16 11.23 2.09
N SER A 53 1.60 12.44 2.21
CA SER A 53 2.28 13.67 1.83
C SER A 53 3.28 14.10 2.91
N SER A 54 4.41 14.71 2.50
CA SER A 54 5.36 15.30 3.43
C SER A 54 4.74 16.51 4.19
N PRO A 55 4.97 16.63 5.50
CA PRO A 55 4.57 17.80 6.28
C PRO A 55 5.22 19.11 5.78
N HIS A 56 4.53 20.23 6.00
CA HIS A 56 5.07 21.58 5.80
C HIS A 56 5.24 22.26 7.17
N LEU A 57 6.47 22.62 7.51
CA LEU A 57 6.84 23.12 8.85
C LEU A 57 6.78 24.65 8.89
N ILE A 58 6.33 25.17 10.02
CA ILE A 58 6.30 26.59 10.35
C ILE A 58 6.84 26.75 11.77
N LEU A 59 7.73 27.73 11.98
CA LEU A 59 8.19 28.13 13.30
C LEU A 59 7.32 29.27 13.84
N ASP A 60 6.74 29.07 15.02
CA ASP A 60 5.95 30.06 15.75
C ASP A 60 6.54 30.22 17.16
N GLY A 61 7.44 31.20 17.30
CA GLY A 61 8.24 31.38 18.51
C GLY A 61 9.18 30.19 18.74
N GLN A 62 8.92 29.42 19.81
CA GLN A 62 9.67 28.21 20.19
C GLN A 62 8.88 26.92 19.90
N ILE A 63 7.85 26.99 19.06
CA ILE A 63 7.03 25.84 18.68
C ILE A 63 7.17 25.65 17.17
N VAL A 64 7.67 24.48 16.77
CA VAL A 64 7.59 24.04 15.38
C VAL A 64 6.26 23.33 15.19
N LYS A 65 5.48 23.80 14.21
CA LYS A 65 4.14 23.27 13.88
C LYS A 65 4.12 22.83 12.43
N TRP A 66 3.30 21.84 12.12
CA TRP A 66 3.02 21.46 10.73
C TRP A 66 1.53 21.22 10.51
N GLY A 67 1.11 21.26 9.25
CA GLY A 67 -0.27 20.91 8.89
C GLY A 67 -0.56 19.43 9.12
N MET A 68 -1.80 19.10 9.52
CA MET A 68 -2.23 17.71 9.59
C MET A 68 -2.15 17.05 8.21
N VAL A 69 -1.46 15.92 8.13
CA VAL A 69 -1.38 15.11 6.91
C VAL A 69 -2.55 14.13 6.89
N LYS A 70 -3.30 14.13 5.78
CA LYS A 70 -4.46 13.25 5.63
C LYS A 70 -4.01 11.79 5.74
N SER A 71 -4.72 11.02 6.56
CA SER A 71 -4.44 9.61 6.83
C SER A 71 -3.16 9.31 7.61
N ALA A 72 -2.39 10.32 8.03
CA ALA A 72 -1.33 10.12 9.00
C ALA A 72 -1.93 9.82 10.38
N GLU A 73 -1.34 8.86 11.07
CA GLU A 73 -1.66 8.51 12.46
C GLU A 73 -0.68 9.21 13.41
N GLU A 74 0.58 9.34 12.98
CA GLU A 74 1.69 9.87 13.77
C GLU A 74 2.67 10.66 12.88
N TYR A 75 3.64 11.30 13.53
CA TYR A 75 4.74 12.02 12.90
C TYR A 75 6.07 11.64 13.54
N ILE A 76 7.08 11.42 12.71
CA ILE A 76 8.46 11.18 13.14
C ILE A 76 9.22 12.49 13.00
N ILE A 77 9.80 12.96 14.09
CA ILE A 77 10.55 14.20 14.18
C ILE A 77 12.03 13.86 14.10
N TYR A 78 12.74 14.56 13.21
CA TYR A 78 14.18 14.46 13.09
C TYR A 78 14.83 15.78 13.52
N VAL A 79 15.88 15.68 14.33
CA VAL A 79 16.73 16.81 14.74
C VAL A 79 18.16 16.50 14.31
N ASN A 80 18.75 17.35 13.48
CA ASN A 80 20.09 17.14 12.91
C ASN A 80 20.25 15.78 12.21
N ASP A 81 19.25 15.43 11.39
CA ASP A 81 19.16 14.15 10.64
C ASP A 81 18.99 12.88 11.51
N GLU A 82 18.92 13.00 12.85
CA GLU A 82 18.65 11.88 13.77
C GLU A 82 17.18 11.85 14.20
N GLU A 83 16.60 10.65 14.35
CA GLU A 83 15.25 10.49 14.90
C GLU A 83 15.24 10.94 16.36
N PHE A 84 14.39 11.92 16.66
CA PHE A 84 14.28 12.53 17.97
C PHE A 84 13.06 12.02 18.72
N ASP A 85 11.89 11.98 18.07
CA ASP A 85 10.63 11.59 18.70
C ASP A 85 9.58 11.12 17.68
N ILE A 86 8.56 10.39 18.15
CA ILE A 86 7.37 10.01 17.38
C ILE A 86 6.14 10.44 18.15
N THR A 87 5.26 11.22 17.50
CA THR A 87 4.14 11.85 18.18
C THR A 87 2.86 11.89 17.34
N PRO A 88 1.66 11.72 17.94
CA PRO A 88 0.39 11.87 17.22
C PRO A 88 -0.01 13.34 17.02
N VAL A 89 0.66 14.29 17.69
CA VAL A 89 0.36 15.72 17.56
C VAL A 89 1.24 16.38 16.49
N ASN A 90 0.76 17.48 15.91
CA ASN A 90 1.39 18.15 14.78
C ASN A 90 2.28 19.34 15.20
N SER A 91 2.93 19.23 16.37
CA SER A 91 3.80 20.28 16.90
C SER A 91 4.80 19.75 17.93
N ILE A 92 5.95 20.43 18.03
CA ILE A 92 6.97 20.21 19.07
C ILE A 92 7.44 21.54 19.66
N PHE A 93 7.64 21.56 20.98
CA PHE A 93 8.29 22.67 21.69
C PHE A 93 9.80 22.46 21.70
N ILE A 94 10.55 23.47 21.23
CA ILE A 94 12.02 23.42 21.13
C ILE A 94 12.71 24.37 22.12
N GLY A 95 11.96 25.02 23.01
CA GLY A 95 12.52 26.00 23.93
C GLY A 95 13.34 25.42 25.07
N ASP A 96 13.25 24.11 25.30
CA ASP A 96 14.09 23.39 26.28
C ASP A 96 15.40 22.88 25.66
N PHE A 97 15.63 23.13 24.36
CA PHE A 97 16.88 22.74 23.72
C PHE A 97 18.01 23.67 24.17
N GLU A 98 19.22 23.13 24.23
CA GLU A 98 20.41 23.94 24.50
C GLU A 98 20.60 25.02 23.43
N GLN A 99 21.29 26.10 23.81
CA GLN A 99 21.61 27.16 22.86
C GLN A 99 22.40 26.59 21.68
N GLY A 100 21.93 26.82 20.46
CA GLY A 100 22.49 26.16 19.29
C GLY A 100 21.66 26.35 18.03
N THR A 101 22.18 25.79 16.93
CA THR A 101 21.46 25.71 15.66
C THR A 101 21.10 24.26 15.39
N TYR A 102 19.82 24.04 15.07
CA TYR A 102 19.27 22.72 14.79
C TYR A 102 18.60 22.71 13.42
N ILE A 103 18.65 21.57 12.76
CA ILE A 103 17.88 21.29 11.55
C ILE A 103 16.74 20.38 11.94
N ILE A 104 15.51 20.82 11.73
CA ILE A 104 14.30 20.07 12.03
C ILE A 104 13.65 19.62 10.72
N GLU A 105 13.32 18.33 10.66
CA GLU A 105 12.54 17.73 9.59
C GLU A 105 11.47 16.85 10.22
N VAL A 106 10.33 16.68 9.54
CA VAL A 106 9.25 15.81 10.01
C VAL A 106 8.77 14.92 8.87
N ALA A 107 8.52 13.65 9.16
CA ALA A 107 7.83 12.71 8.26
C ALA A 107 6.49 12.29 8.87
N SER A 108 5.48 12.04 8.04
CA SER A 108 4.21 11.46 8.47
C SER A 108 4.28 9.94 8.45
N LYS A 109 3.58 9.30 9.38
CA LYS A 109 3.55 7.85 9.55
C LYS A 109 2.12 7.32 9.67
N LYS A 110 1.88 6.15 9.08
CA LYS A 110 0.63 5.37 9.18
C LYS A 110 0.96 3.87 9.11
N GLY A 111 0.81 3.14 10.20
CA GLY A 111 1.36 1.78 10.30
C GLY A 111 2.85 1.75 9.95
N ASP A 112 3.23 0.97 8.93
CA ASP A 112 4.61 0.87 8.43
C ASP A 112 4.92 1.85 7.28
N GLU A 113 3.94 2.61 6.80
CA GLU A 113 4.12 3.61 5.74
C GLU A 113 4.68 4.90 6.35
N ILE A 114 5.76 5.41 5.76
CA ILE A 114 6.42 6.67 6.14
C ILE A 114 6.52 7.57 4.90
N SER A 115 6.10 8.83 5.03
CA SER A 115 6.23 9.82 3.95
C SER A 115 7.68 10.23 3.72
N PRO A 116 8.00 10.91 2.61
CA PRO A 116 9.22 11.72 2.56
C PRO A 116 9.25 12.72 3.73
N LYS A 117 10.46 13.04 4.19
CA LYS A 117 10.67 14.12 5.15
C LYS A 117 10.21 15.46 4.55
N SER A 118 9.85 16.39 5.42
CA SER A 118 9.63 17.79 5.06
C SER A 118 10.89 18.46 4.51
N ASP A 119 10.73 19.68 4.02
CA ASP A 119 11.86 20.59 3.84
C ASP A 119 12.59 20.82 5.17
N LYS A 120 13.90 21.03 5.10
CA LYS A 120 14.75 21.34 6.26
C LYS A 120 14.38 22.70 6.85
N LEU A 121 13.94 22.71 8.11
CA LEU A 121 13.72 23.93 8.88
C LEU A 121 14.91 24.15 9.81
N GLN A 122 15.74 25.16 9.52
CA GLN A 122 16.80 25.56 10.43
C GLN A 122 16.25 26.48 11.53
N VAL A 123 16.50 26.13 12.79
CA VAL A 123 16.11 26.91 13.96
C VAL A 123 17.35 27.26 14.79
N THR A 124 17.37 28.45 15.37
CA THR A 124 18.45 28.90 16.27
C THR A 124 17.86 29.25 17.62
N ILE A 125 18.28 28.51 18.64
CA ILE A 125 17.97 28.79 20.05
C ILE A 125 19.01 29.76 20.58
N LYS A 126 18.56 30.83 21.25
CA LYS A 126 19.40 31.94 21.72
C LYS A 126 19.47 31.99 23.22
#